data_AF-A0A497PA25-F1
#
_entry.id   AF-A0A497PA25-F1
#
_cell.length_a   1.000
_cell.length_b   1.000
_cell.length_c   1.000
_cell.angle_alpha   90.00
_cell.angle_beta   90.00
_cell.angle_gamma   90.00
#
_symmetry.space_group_name_H-M   'P 1'
#
loop_
_entity.id
_entity.type
_entity.pdbx_description
1 polymer ?
#
loop_
_entity_poly.entity_id
_entity_poly.type
_entity_poly.pdbx_seq_one_letter_code
_entity_poly.pdbx_strand_id
1 'polypeptide(L)' 'MRITGTQYSIEKKPKVLELRKAGQVIETYEFLGKTVNDLTDEIWESLRRKGVTVNKELLLEDMFKMFPGVRRYGPIK' A
#
# COMPACT_ATOMS: atom_id res chain seq x y z
N MET A 1 -1.58 -5.24 7.86
CA MET A 1 -2.95 -4.69 7.68
C MET A 1 -3.66 -5.42 6.54
N ARG A 2 -4.91 -5.83 6.70
CA ARG A 2 -5.68 -6.41 5.57
C ARG A 2 -6.32 -5.31 4.75
N ILE A 3 -6.23 -5.37 3.42
CA ILE A 3 -6.90 -4.41 2.54
C ILE A 3 -8.39 -4.74 2.53
N THR A 4 -9.20 -3.76 2.91
CA THR A 4 -10.66 -3.87 2.99
C THR A 4 -11.24 -4.36 1.66
N GLY A 5 -12.10 -5.38 1.72
CA GLY A 5 -12.74 -5.97 0.54
C GLY A 5 -11.87 -6.95 -0.26
N THR A 6 -10.68 -7.33 0.22
CA THR A 6 -9.80 -8.25 -0.51
C THR A 6 -9.18 -9.36 0.36
N GLN A 7 -8.54 -10.33 -0.32
CA GLN A 7 -7.69 -11.35 0.30
C GLN A 7 -6.24 -10.89 0.50
N TYR A 8 -5.93 -9.64 0.12
CA TYR A 8 -4.58 -9.09 0.20
C TYR A 8 -4.37 -8.36 1.52
N SER A 9 -3.14 -8.38 1.99
CA SER A 9 -2.68 -7.66 3.16
C SER A 9 -1.40 -6.90 2.84
N ILE A 10 -1.24 -5.72 3.44
CA ILE A 10 -0.04 -4.91 3.36
C ILE A 10 0.69 -5.01 4.69
N GLU A 11 1.98 -5.35 4.63
CA GLU A 11 2.86 -5.36 5.79
C GLU A 11 3.97 -4.32 5.61
N LYS A 12 4.10 -3.42 6.59
CA LYS A 12 5.14 -2.40 6.57
C LYS A 12 6.44 -2.95 7.16
N LYS A 13 7.50 -2.97 6.35
CA LYS A 13 8.88 -3.22 6.76
C LYS A 13 9.64 -1.88 6.83
N PRO A 14 10.88 -1.86 7.34
CA PRO A 14 11.62 -0.60 7.55
C PRO A 14 11.86 0.23 6.28
N LYS A 15 11.92 -0.39 5.09
CA LYS A 15 12.19 0.30 3.82
C LYS A 15 11.17 -0.01 2.70
N VAL A 16 10.36 -1.05 2.90
CA VAL A 16 9.46 -1.59 1.88
C VAL A 16 8.08 -1.90 2.45
N LEU A 17 7.05 -1.83 1.62
CA LEU A 17 5.75 -2.43 1.88
C LEU A 17 5.67 -3.78 1.17
N GLU A 18 5.27 -4.81 1.89
CA GLU A 18 5.04 -6.13 1.31
C GLU A 18 3.55 -6.32 1.10
N LEU A 19 3.13 -6.53 -0.15
CA LEU A 19 1.81 -7.01 -0.50
C LEU A 19 1.80 -8.53 -0.37
N ARG A 20 1.00 -9.02 0.56
CA ARG A 20 0.85 -10.43 0.89
C ARG A 20 -0.53 -10.94 0.48
N LYS A 21 -0.60 -12.21 0.10
CA LYS A 21 -1.85 -12.95 -0.15
C LYS A 21 -1.71 -14.32 0.47
N ALA A 22 -2.67 -14.71 1.31
CA ALA A 22 -2.67 -16.02 2.00
C ALA A 22 -1.34 -16.38 2.70
N GLY A 23 -0.65 -15.38 3.28
CA GLY A 23 0.63 -15.59 3.99
C GLY A 23 1.88 -15.56 3.11
N GLN A 24 1.75 -15.45 1.78
CA GLN A 24 2.88 -15.32 0.86
C GLN A 24 3.06 -13.87 0.42
N VAL A 25 4.32 -13.43 0.29
CA VAL A 25 4.65 -12.13 -0.31
C VAL A 25 4.51 -12.25 -1.83
N ILE A 26 3.62 -11.44 -2.39
CA ILE A 26 3.36 -11.37 -3.84
C ILE A 26 4.18 -10.25 -4.47
N GLU A 27 4.28 -9.11 -3.79
CA GLU A 27 4.98 -7.93 -4.30
C GLU A 27 5.58 -7.11 -3.16
N THR A 28 6.64 -6.37 -3.47
CA THR A 28 7.32 -5.48 -2.52
C THR A 28 7.49 -4.10 -3.15
N TYR A 29 7.11 -3.06 -2.41
CA TYR A 29 7.17 -1.67 -2.87
C TYR A 29 8.12 -0.87 -2.00
N GLU A 30 9.17 -0.32 -2.59
CA GLU A 30 10.06 0.63 -1.91
C GLU A 30 9.33 1.96 -1.71
N PHE A 31 9.27 2.42 -0.47
CA PHE A 31 8.55 3.65 -0.12
C PHE A 31 9.46 4.83 0.23
N LEU A 32 10.77 4.59 0.46
CA LEU A 32 11.71 5.65 0.80
C LEU A 32 11.79 6.68 -0.33
N GLY A 33 11.55 7.94 0.01
CA GLY A 33 11.56 9.05 -0.94
C GLY A 33 10.30 9.18 -1.80
N LYS A 34 9.37 8.23 -1.74
CA LYS A 34 8.04 8.32 -2.40
C LYS A 34 7.03 8.99 -1.50
N THR A 35 5.94 9.51 -2.08
CA THR A 35 4.79 9.95 -1.29
C THR A 35 3.85 8.78 -0.99
N VAL A 36 3.03 8.92 0.06
CA VAL A 36 1.98 7.94 0.36
C VAL A 36 1.03 7.79 -0.84
N ASN A 37 0.74 8.88 -1.54
CA ASN A 37 -0.13 8.86 -2.71
C ASN A 37 0.47 8.07 -3.87
N ASP A 38 1.74 8.30 -4.23
CA ASP A 38 2.42 7.55 -5.30
C ASP A 38 2.43 6.05 -5.00
N LEU A 39 2.72 5.70 -3.75
CA LEU A 39 2.76 4.32 -3.28
C LEU A 39 1.36 3.67 -3.30
N THR A 40 0.33 4.41 -2.92
CA THR A 40 -1.07 3.96 -3.03
C THR A 40 -1.45 3.74 -4.48
N ASP A 41 -1.04 4.63 -5.39
CA ASP A 41 -1.29 4.50 -6.84
C ASP A 41 -0.64 3.24 -7.41
N GLU A 42 0.63 2.98 -7.10
CA GLU A 42 1.34 1.76 -7.53
C GLU A 42 0.63 0.49 -7.05
N ILE A 43 0.26 0.44 -5.77
CA ILE A 43 -0.43 -0.72 -5.19
C ILE A 43 -1.82 -0.89 -5.81
N TRP A 44 -2.56 0.20 -6.00
CA TRP A 44 -3.89 0.17 -6.60
C TRP A 44 -3.85 -0.33 -8.05
N GLU A 45 -2.91 0.17 -8.86
CA GLU A 45 -2.71 -0.32 -10.22
C GLU A 45 -2.32 -1.80 -10.26
N SER A 46 -1.42 -2.24 -9.38
CA SER A 46 -1.01 -3.64 -9.32
C SER A 46 -2.20 -4.56 -8.96
N LEU A 47 -2.99 -4.18 -7.96
CA LEU A 47 -4.22 -4.90 -7.60
C LEU A 47 -5.21 -4.93 -8.77
N ARG A 48 -5.42 -3.81 -9.46
CA ARG A 48 -6.30 -3.74 -10.63
C ARG A 48 -5.83 -4.64 -11.76
N ARG A 49 -4.53 -4.68 -12.08
CA ARG A 49 -3.94 -5.58 -13.09
C ARG A 49 -4.11 -7.06 -12.73
N LYS A 50 -4.14 -7.39 -11.42
CA LYS A 50 -4.41 -8.73 -10.91
C LYS A 50 -5.92 -9.07 -10.84
N GLY A 51 -6.79 -8.21 -11.36
CA GLY A 51 -8.24 -8.41 -11.35
C GLY A 51 -8.91 -8.10 -10.01
N VAL A 52 -8.24 -7.35 -9.13
CA VAL A 52 -8.74 -7.00 -7.81
C VAL A 52 -9.26 -5.58 -7.82
N THR A 53 -10.55 -5.41 -7.60
CA THR A 53 -11.17 -4.08 -7.50
C THR A 53 -11.08 -3.59 -6.05
N VAL A 54 -10.33 -2.52 -5.83
CA VAL A 54 -10.21 -1.86 -4.53
C VAL A 54 -10.57 -0.39 -4.68
N ASN A 55 -11.29 0.16 -3.70
CA ASN A 55 -11.51 1.60 -3.64
C ASN A 55 -10.20 2.29 -3.28
N LYS A 56 -9.69 3.13 -4.19
CA LYS A 56 -8.43 3.86 -4.03
C LYS A 56 -8.45 4.79 -2.82
N GLU A 57 -9.57 5.45 -2.54
CA GLU A 57 -9.69 6.37 -1.39
C GLU A 57 -9.56 5.61 -0.07
N LEU A 58 -10.25 4.46 0.07
CA LEU A 58 -10.12 3.62 1.25
C LEU A 58 -8.69 3.08 1.41
N LEU A 59 -8.07 2.65 0.31
CA LEU A 59 -6.66 2.21 0.32
C LEU A 59 -5.74 3.36 0.75
N LEU A 60 -5.98 4.58 0.27
CA LEU A 60 -5.20 5.76 0.64
C LEU A 60 -5.33 6.08 2.14
N GLU A 61 -6.55 6.07 2.68
CA GLU A 61 -6.79 6.28 4.11
C GLU A 61 -6.10 5.21 4.97
N ASP A 62 -6.16 3.96 4.54
CA ASP A 62 -5.52 2.83 5.20
C ASP A 62 -3.98 2.94 5.15
N MET A 63 -3.44 3.39 4.01
CA MET A 63 -2.02 3.68 3.86
C MET A 63 -1.57 4.85 4.75
N PHE A 64 -2.38 5.90 4.90
CA PHE A 64 -2.08 6.98 5.84
C PHE A 64 -1.97 6.52 7.28
N LYS A 65 -2.84 5.61 7.71
CA LYS A 65 -2.77 5.03 9.06
C LYS A 65 -1.46 4.26 9.30
N MET A 66 -0.85 3.69 8.24
CA MET A 66 0.44 2.98 8.34
C MET A 66 1.67 3.91 8.36
N PHE A 67 1.53 5.16 7.93
CA PHE A 67 2.59 6.17 7.95
C PHE A 67 2.18 7.38 8.82
N PRO A 68 2.06 7.20 10.16
CA PRO A 68 1.73 8.30 11.05
C PRO A 68 2.81 9.38 10.97
N GLY A 69 2.39 10.64 10.79
CA GLY A 69 3.30 11.79 10.71
C GLY A 69 3.82 12.12 9.30
N VAL A 70 3.51 11.32 8.27
CA VAL A 70 3.82 11.66 6.88
C VAL A 70 2.67 12.49 6.28
N ARG A 71 2.98 13.64 5.68
CA ARG A 71 1.99 14.47 4.97
C ARG A 71 1.50 13.76 3.71
N ARG A 72 0.29 14.07 3.26
CA ARG A 72 -0.29 13.37 2.10
C ARG A 72 0.56 13.41 0.82
N TYR A 73 1.26 14.52 0.64
CA TYR A 73 2.17 14.77 -0.48
C TYR A 73 3.63 14.93 0.00
N GLY A 74 3.93 14.51 1.23
CA GLY A 74 5.28 14.54 1.78
C GLY A 74 6.04 13.26 1.47
N PRO A 75 7.36 13.32 1.26
CA PRO A 75 8.18 12.13 1.08
C PRO A 75 8.20 11.32 2.38
N ILE A 76 8.07 10.00 2.25
CA ILE A 76 8.26 9.06 3.35
C ILE A 76 9.76 8.95 3.62
N LYS A 77 10.14 9.22 4.86
CA LYS A 77 11.52 9.14 5.37
C LYS A 77 11.75 7.86 6.15
#